data_AF-A0A8I1P381-F1
#
_entry.id   AF-A0A8I1P381-F1
#
_cell.length_a   1.000
_cell.length_b   1.000
_cell.length_c   1.000
_cell.angle_alpha   90.00
_cell.angle_beta   90.00
_cell.angle_gamma   90.00
#
_symmetry.space_group_name_H-M   'P 1'
#
loop_
_entity.id
_entity.type
_entity.pdbx_description
1 polymer ?
#
loop_
_entity_poly.entity_id
_entity_poly.type
_entity_poly.pdbx_seq_one_letter_code
_entity_poly.pdbx_strand_id
1 'polypeptide(L)' 'MNVISTSFAAEQKHHFLNRALEPLRPFLDDSQVVEISINSPGQVYVEVLGSAHIEHSEIPQLTADEIVNIGE' A
#
# COMPACT_ATOMS: atom_id res chain seq x y z
N MET A 1 -20.71 -21.88 -19.60
CA MET A 1 -21.00 -20.83 -18.61
C MET A 1 -19.69 -20.47 -17.95
N ASN A 2 -19.19 -19.25 -18.18
CA ASN A 2 -17.91 -18.82 -17.63
C ASN A 2 -18.15 -18.36 -16.18
N VAL A 3 -17.81 -19.20 -15.21
CA VAL A 3 -17.80 -18.81 -13.81
C VAL A 3 -16.60 -17.90 -13.60
N ILE A 4 -16.80 -16.59 -13.73
CA ILE A 4 -15.79 -15.64 -13.28
C ILE A 4 -15.75 -15.79 -11.75
N SER A 5 -14.66 -16.37 -11.24
CA SER A 5 -14.42 -16.48 -9.81
C SER A 5 -14.51 -15.09 -9.18
N THR A 6 -15.22 -14.99 -8.06
CA THR A 6 -15.46 -13.72 -7.35
C THR A 6 -14.16 -12.98 -7.03
N SER A 7 -13.04 -13.69 -6.88
CA SER A 7 -11.71 -13.09 -6.67
C SER A 7 -11.20 -12.31 -7.89
N PHE A 8 -11.40 -12.83 -9.12
CA PHE A 8 -10.94 -12.18 -10.35
C PHE A 8 -11.70 -10.87 -10.61
N ALA A 9 -13.00 -10.87 -10.33
CA ALA A 9 -13.82 -9.66 -10.41
C ALA A 9 -13.45 -8.62 -9.33
N ALA A 10 -13.10 -9.08 -8.11
CA ALA A 10 -12.62 -8.20 -7.04
C ALA A 10 -11.24 -7.59 -7.35
N GLU A 11 -10.35 -8.38 -7.96
CA GLU A 11 -9.01 -7.93 -8.39
C GLU A 11 -9.10 -6.88 -9.51
N GLN A 12 -10.04 -7.04 -10.44
CA GLN A 12 -10.34 -6.02 -11.46
C GLN A 12 -10.92 -4.73 -10.88
N LYS A 13 -11.80 -4.83 -9.87
CA LYS A 13 -12.43 -3.67 -9.24
C LYS A 13 -11.41 -2.76 -8.55
N HIS A 14 -10.36 -3.34 -7.98
CA HIS A 14 -9.33 -2.62 -7.22
C HIS A 14 -7.97 -2.67 -7.93
N HIS A 15 -7.96 -2.74 -9.28
CA HIS A 15 -6.72 -2.87 -10.04
C HIS A 15 -5.72 -1.75 -9.73
N PHE A 16 -6.17 -0.49 -9.72
CA PHE A 16 -5.31 0.67 -9.46
C PHE A 16 -4.83 0.71 -8.01
N LEU A 17 -5.73 0.50 -7.05
CA LEU A 17 -5.36 0.36 -5.64
C LEU A 17 -4.32 -0.75 -5.42
N ASN A 18 -4.56 -1.96 -5.93
CA ASN A 18 -3.66 -3.11 -5.74
C ASN A 18 -2.27 -2.86 -6.36
N ARG A 19 -2.22 -2.18 -7.52
CA ARG A 19 -0.96 -1.77 -8.15
C ARG A 19 -0.24 -0.73 -7.30
N ALA A 20 -0.94 0.31 -6.84
CA ALA A 20 -0.36 1.40 -6.07
C ALA A 20 0.16 0.94 -4.69
N LEU A 21 -0.44 -0.10 -4.12
CA LEU A 21 0.01 -0.73 -2.87
C LEU A 21 1.19 -1.71 -3.04
N GLU A 22 1.57 -2.08 -4.28
CA GLU A 22 2.64 -3.06 -4.52
C GLU A 22 3.99 -2.67 -3.86
N PRO A 23 4.45 -1.41 -3.96
CA PRO A 23 5.70 -0.99 -3.31
C PRO A 23 5.63 -1.03 -1.77
N LEU A 24 4.43 -1.03 -1.19
CA LEU A 24 4.18 -1.06 0.25
C LEU A 24 4.04 -2.48 0.80
N ARG A 25 4.04 -3.52 -0.05
CA ARG A 25 3.84 -4.92 0.37
C ARG A 25 4.75 -5.37 1.51
N PRO A 26 6.06 -5.03 1.55
CA PRO A 26 6.91 -5.41 2.67
C PRO A 26 6.38 -4.94 4.03
N PHE A 27 5.71 -3.79 4.09
CA PHE A 27 5.10 -3.27 5.31
C PHE A 27 3.69 -3.82 5.54
N LEU A 28 2.89 -3.92 4.47
CA LEU A 28 1.50 -4.43 4.56
C LEU A 28 1.44 -5.89 4.97
N ASP A 29 2.45 -6.68 4.62
CA ASP A 29 2.54 -8.09 4.95
C ASP A 29 3.22 -8.34 6.32
N ASP A 30 3.78 -7.29 6.95
CA ASP A 30 4.41 -7.38 8.26
C ASP A 30 3.40 -7.14 9.39
N SER A 31 3.09 -8.20 10.12
CA SER A 31 2.17 -8.17 11.28
C SER A 31 2.61 -7.26 12.44
N GLN A 32 3.86 -6.79 12.46
CA GLN A 32 4.34 -5.84 13.45
C GLN A 32 4.06 -4.38 13.05
N VAL A 33 3.83 -4.09 11.77
CA VAL A 33 3.46 -2.75 11.29
C VAL A 33 2.02 -2.45 11.68
N VAL A 34 1.82 -1.32 12.35
CA VAL A 34 0.49 -0.87 12.82
C VAL A 34 -0.04 0.33 12.05
N GLU A 35 0.85 1.17 11.51
CA GLU A 35 0.48 2.32 10.68
C GLU A 35 1.50 2.52 9.55
N ILE A 36 1.00 2.89 8.36
CA ILE A 36 1.78 3.38 7.23
C ILE A 36 1.22 4.74 6.83
N SER A 37 2.04 5.77 6.94
CA SER A 37 1.69 7.17 6.67
C SER A 37 2.47 7.68 5.45
N ILE A 38 1.76 8.25 4.47
CA ILE A 38 2.33 8.81 3.23
C ILE A 38 1.86 10.25 3.09
N ASN A 39 2.76 11.20 3.33
CA ASN A 39 2.43 12.63 3.36
C ASN A 39 2.90 13.38 2.10
N SER A 40 3.78 12.77 1.31
CA SER A 40 4.31 13.32 0.06
C SER A 40 4.90 12.21 -0.82
N PRO A 41 5.10 12.47 -2.12
CA PRO A 41 5.67 11.48 -3.04
C PRO A 41 6.99 10.88 -2.54
N GLY A 42 7.01 9.56 -2.50
CA GLY A 42 8.15 8.74 -2.11
C GLY A 42 8.54 8.78 -0.63
N GLN A 43 7.80 9.47 0.24
CA GLN A 43 8.12 9.56 1.67
C GLN A 43 7.13 8.71 2.47
N VAL A 44 7.63 7.64 3.08
CA VAL A 44 6.82 6.68 3.85
C VAL A 44 7.29 6.67 5.30
N TYR A 45 6.32 6.77 6.20
CA TYR A 45 6.52 6.73 7.64
C TYR A 45 5.80 5.50 8.20
N VAL A 46 6.50 4.66 8.95
CA VAL A 46 5.99 3.37 9.42
C VAL A 46 6.03 3.32 10.93
N GLU A 47 4.87 3.07 11.55
CA GLU A 47 4.77 2.76 12.97
C GLU A 47 4.80 1.24 13.15
N VAL A 48 5.70 0.77 14.00
CA VAL A 48 5.89 -0.65 14.30
C VAL A 48 5.59 -0.89 15.78
N LEU A 49 4.88 -1.97 16.08
CA LEU A 49 4.47 -2.34 17.43
C LEU A 49 5.67 -2.42 18.38
N GLY A 50 5.64 -1.62 19.44
CA GLY A 50 6.69 -1.59 20.46
C GLY A 50 7.95 -0.83 20.05
N SER A 51 8.02 -0.27 18.84
CA SER A 51 9.06 0.69 18.47
C SER A 51 8.87 2.00 19.23
N ALA A 52 9.98 2.61 19.66
CA ALA A 52 9.95 3.91 20.33
C ALA A 52 9.85 5.09 19.34
N HIS A 53 10.06 4.84 18.04
CA HIS A 53 10.09 5.87 17.01
C HIS A 53 9.43 5.38 15.73
N ILE A 54 8.92 6.34 14.95
CA ILE A 54 8.45 6.10 13.59
C ILE A 54 9.66 5.93 12.67
N GLU A 55 9.64 4.87 11.88
CA GLU A 55 10.66 4.61 10.87
C GLU A 55 10.34 5.38 9.59
N HIS A 56 11.37 5.86 8.90
CA HIS A 56 11.24 6.60 7.65
C HIS A 56 11.91 5.81 6.52
N SER A 57 11.20 5.68 5.40
CA SER A 57 11.66 4.99 4.19
C SER A 57 11.39 5.84 2.96
N GLU A 58 12.34 5.87 2.04
CA GLU A 58 12.17 6.47 0.73
C GLU A 58 11.77 5.40 -0.29
N ILE A 59 10.60 5.56 -0.90
CA ILE A 59 10.07 4.65 -1.93
C ILE A 59 9.72 5.45 -3.18
N PRO A 60 10.68 5.72 -4.08
CA PRO A 60 10.49 6.59 -5.25
C PRO A 60 9.34 6.18 -6.19
N GLN A 61 8.92 4.91 -6.13
CA GLN A 61 7.79 4.36 -6.88
C GLN A 61 6.43 4.92 -6.44
N LEU A 62 6.31 5.44 -5.22
CA LEU A 62 5.10 6.11 -4.71
C LEU A 62 5.05 7.55 -5.20
N THR A 63 4.77 7.71 -6.50
CA THR A 63 4.57 9.01 -7.13
C THR A 63 3.27 9.66 -6.66
N ALA A 64 3.07 10.94 -6.97
CA ALA A 64 1.80 11.62 -6.68
C ALA A 64 0.59 10.91 -7.32
N ASP A 65 0.74 10.41 -8.55
CA ASP A 65 -0.31 9.67 -9.26
C ASP A 65 -0.62 8.34 -8.57
N GLU A 66 0.40 7.63 -8.09
CA GLU A 66 0.16 6.38 -7.33
C GLU A 66 -0.49 6.65 -5.98
N ILE A 67 -0.12 7.74 -5.28
CA ILE A 67 -0.78 8.14 -4.02
C ILE A 67 -2.27 8.42 -4.26
N VAL A 68 -2.64 9.07 -5.36
CA VAL A 68 -4.05 9.30 -5.71
C VAL A 68 -4.80 7.97 -5.88
N ASN A 69 -4.19 6.95 -6.49
CA ASN A 69 -4.79 5.63 -6.67
C ASN A 69 -4.98 4.85 -5.36
N ILE A 70 -4.27 5.21 -4.28
CA ILE A 70 -4.49 4.62 -2.95
C ILE A 70 -5.77 5.17 -2.29
N GLY A 71 -6.17 6.39 -2.62
CA GLY A 71 -7.34 7.06 -2.05
C GLY A 71 -8.69 6.70 -2.69
N GLU A 72 -8.74 5.75 -3.62
CA GLU A 72 -9.98 5.23 -4.24
C GLU A 72 -10.93 4.54 -3.24
#